data_AF-A0A1I1JTA5-F1
#
_entry.id   AF-A0A1I1JTA5-F1
#
_cell.length_a   1.000
_cell.length_b   1.000
_cell.length_c   1.000
_cell.angle_alpha   90.00
_cell.angle_beta   90.00
_cell.angle_gamma   90.00
#
_symmetry.space_group_name_H-M   'P 1'
#
loop_
_entity.id
_entity.type
_entity.pdbx_description
1 polymer ?
#
loop_
_entity_poly.entity_id
_entity_poly.type
_entity_poly.pdbx_seq_one_letter_code
_entity_poly.pdbx_strand_id
1 'polypeptide(L)'
;MKKLYSITLSLLFIFTSCSEFEHENLQNIEPTEKLYSKRFLEMQDQKLPIIDLDALDNYCDLRSILDANSCDGHLSTIKFKLENKQYHLVAFHACPDSREIRCYFRSNFISIYNDSIFEDYKTKFSIDHLDIKIDELVKDSQLSYNIDRPRKNLFFIDYPDSARISEVKITLKKLFEANEELESKIQKPLINSIIFDLNIPAPPPPPPVLPEL
;
A
#
# COMPACT_ATOMS: atom_id res chain seq x y z
N MET A 1 60.59 -24.07 -15.45
CA MET A 1 59.16 -23.80 -15.71
C MET A 1 58.33 -24.07 -14.46
N LYS A 2 58.34 -23.17 -13.45
CA LYS A 2 57.59 -23.34 -12.18
C LYS A 2 57.20 -21.99 -11.52
N LYS A 3 56.94 -20.95 -12.30
CA LYS A 3 56.57 -19.62 -11.77
C LYS A 3 55.45 -18.96 -12.58
N LEU A 4 54.40 -19.70 -12.92
CA LEU A 4 53.22 -19.12 -13.59
C LEU A 4 51.87 -19.60 -13.02
N TYR A 5 51.88 -20.22 -11.83
CA TYR A 5 50.69 -20.80 -11.19
C TYR A 5 50.37 -20.16 -9.83
N SER A 6 50.71 -18.89 -9.62
CA SER A 6 50.45 -18.21 -8.34
C SER A 6 49.65 -16.91 -8.46
N ILE A 7 49.18 -16.53 -9.66
CA ILE A 7 48.43 -15.28 -9.88
C ILE A 7 46.95 -15.54 -10.21
N THR A 8 46.55 -16.78 -10.49
CA THR A 8 45.17 -17.14 -10.88
C THR A 8 44.26 -17.61 -9.75
N LEU A 9 44.70 -17.56 -8.48
CA LEU A 9 43.88 -17.99 -7.33
C LEU A 9 43.30 -16.83 -6.49
N SER A 10 43.73 -15.58 -6.71
CA SER A 10 43.23 -14.42 -5.94
C SER A 10 42.08 -13.65 -6.59
N LEU A 11 41.66 -13.99 -7.83
CA LEU A 11 40.62 -13.24 -8.55
C LEU A 11 39.19 -13.82 -8.42
N LEU A 12 39.02 -14.96 -7.75
CA LEU A 12 37.73 -15.66 -7.66
C LEU A 12 36.90 -15.32 -6.41
N PHE A 13 37.37 -14.44 -5.53
CA PHE A 13 36.69 -14.11 -4.28
C PHE A 13 35.90 -12.78 -4.28
N ILE A 14 35.81 -12.06 -5.41
CA ILE A 14 35.23 -10.71 -5.44
C ILE A 14 33.77 -10.67 -5.95
N PHE A 15 33.16 -11.82 -6.32
CA PHE A 15 31.79 -11.85 -6.88
C PHE A 15 30.72 -12.50 -6.00
N THR A 16 30.96 -12.65 -4.68
CA THR A 16 29.92 -13.09 -3.73
C THR A 16 29.64 -12.02 -2.69
N SER A 17 29.29 -10.83 -3.15
CA SER A 17 28.50 -9.89 -2.36
C SER A 17 27.23 -9.58 -3.14
N CYS A 18 26.35 -10.58 -3.26
CA CYS A 18 24.94 -10.27 -3.25
C CYS A 18 24.68 -9.67 -1.87
N SER A 19 24.40 -8.38 -1.81
CA SER A 19 23.77 -7.77 -0.64
C SER A 19 22.40 -8.41 -0.50
N GLU A 20 22.33 -9.54 0.18
CA GLU A 20 21.10 -10.06 0.75
C GLU A 20 20.69 -9.02 1.79
N PHE A 21 19.77 -8.16 1.37
CA PHE A 21 19.30 -7.00 2.10
C PHE A 21 18.90 -7.44 3.52
N GLU A 22 19.38 -6.74 4.54
CA GLU A 22 19.19 -6.99 5.99
C GLU A 22 17.72 -6.86 6.45
N HIS A 23 16.75 -7.39 5.70
CA HIS A 23 15.32 -7.29 6.00
C HIS A 23 14.74 -8.53 6.68
N GLU A 24 15.43 -9.67 6.67
CA GLU A 24 14.96 -10.87 7.35
C GLU A 24 15.10 -10.76 8.88
N ASN A 25 16.10 -10.02 9.38
CA ASN A 25 16.38 -9.91 10.81
C ASN A 25 15.45 -8.95 11.59
N LEU A 26 14.71 -8.08 10.90
CA LEU A 26 13.82 -7.07 11.52
C LEU A 26 12.39 -7.56 11.77
N GLN A 27 12.04 -8.77 11.31
CA GLN A 27 10.66 -9.28 11.38
C GLN A 27 10.35 -10.05 12.68
N ASN A 28 11.37 -10.52 13.41
CA ASN A 28 11.20 -11.45 14.55
C ASN A 28 11.41 -10.81 15.94
N ILE A 29 11.43 -9.48 16.03
CA ILE A 29 11.63 -8.80 17.31
C ILE A 29 10.25 -8.56 17.97
N GLU A 30 10.14 -8.90 19.26
CA GLU A 30 8.93 -8.58 20.03
C GLU A 30 8.68 -7.06 20.01
N PRO A 31 7.47 -6.62 19.62
CA PRO A 31 7.20 -5.20 19.44
C PRO A 31 7.19 -4.49 20.79
N THR A 32 7.95 -3.41 20.89
CA THR A 32 8.02 -2.54 22.07
C THR A 32 6.92 -1.48 22.09
N GLU A 33 6.25 -1.27 20.94
CA GLU A 33 5.24 -0.24 20.75
C GLU A 33 4.10 -0.76 19.87
N LYS A 34 2.86 -0.37 20.21
CA LYS A 34 1.68 -0.62 19.38
C LYS A 34 1.17 0.70 18.81
N LEU A 35 1.04 0.75 17.49
CA LEU A 35 0.62 1.91 16.73
C LEU A 35 -0.73 1.65 16.08
N TYR A 36 -1.66 2.57 16.28
CA TYR A 36 -3.03 2.46 15.78
C TYR A 36 -3.35 3.66 14.91
N SER A 37 -3.86 3.44 13.71
CA SER A 37 -4.30 4.56 12.88
C SER A 37 -5.56 5.18 13.49
N LYS A 38 -5.79 6.47 13.29
CA LYS A 38 -7.02 7.12 13.76
C LYS A 38 -8.28 6.40 13.27
N ARG A 39 -8.28 5.97 12.01
CA ARG A 39 -9.38 5.20 11.44
C ARG A 39 -9.63 3.87 12.16
N PHE A 40 -8.56 3.19 12.59
CA PHE A 40 -8.71 1.98 13.41
C PHE A 40 -9.38 2.30 14.74
N LEU A 41 -8.94 3.34 15.43
CA LEU A 41 -9.51 3.76 16.72
C LEU A 41 -10.99 4.15 16.60
N GLU A 42 -11.39 4.83 15.52
CA GLU A 42 -12.79 5.16 15.22
C GLU A 42 -13.68 3.94 15.00
N MET A 43 -13.11 2.82 14.56
CA MET A 43 -13.84 1.61 14.18
C MET A 43 -13.66 0.46 15.16
N GLN A 44 -12.90 0.65 16.25
CA GLN A 44 -12.55 -0.42 17.19
C GLN A 44 -13.78 -1.12 17.80
N ASP A 45 -14.87 -0.37 18.01
CA ASP A 45 -16.10 -0.90 18.62
C ASP A 45 -16.94 -1.75 17.64
N GLN A 46 -16.62 -1.72 16.34
CA GLN A 46 -17.34 -2.45 15.29
C GLN A 46 -16.95 -3.94 15.21
N LYS A 47 -15.96 -4.39 16.01
CA LYS A 47 -15.48 -5.79 16.04
C LYS A 47 -15.16 -6.34 14.65
N LEU A 48 -14.45 -5.54 13.85
CA LEU A 48 -14.03 -5.93 12.50
C LEU A 48 -13.10 -7.16 12.56
N PRO A 49 -13.17 -8.07 11.56
CA PRO A 49 -12.21 -9.17 11.44
C PRO A 49 -10.77 -8.63 11.39
N ILE A 50 -9.87 -9.31 12.08
CA ILE A 50 -8.45 -8.97 12.16
C ILE A 50 -7.66 -9.92 11.27
N ILE A 51 -6.98 -9.36 10.28
CA ILE A 51 -6.01 -10.05 9.43
C ILE A 51 -4.62 -9.85 10.04
N ASP A 52 -3.94 -10.95 10.36
CA ASP A 52 -2.57 -10.95 10.88
C ASP A 52 -1.57 -11.17 9.73
N LEU A 53 -0.90 -10.12 9.27
CA LEU A 53 0.06 -10.27 8.17
C LEU A 53 1.34 -11.00 8.59
N ASP A 54 1.58 -11.20 9.90
CA ASP A 54 2.71 -12.00 10.38
C ASP A 54 2.48 -13.51 10.19
N ALA A 55 1.23 -13.90 9.91
CA ALA A 55 0.83 -15.30 9.67
C ALA A 55 0.66 -15.64 8.18
N LEU A 56 0.95 -14.70 7.27
CA LEU A 56 0.78 -14.88 5.83
C LEU A 56 2.14 -14.97 5.14
N ASP A 57 2.23 -15.71 4.05
CA ASP A 57 3.47 -15.84 3.29
C ASP A 57 3.53 -14.78 2.17
N ASN A 58 2.43 -14.60 1.46
CA ASN A 58 2.39 -13.83 0.23
C ASN A 58 1.10 -12.99 0.09
N TYR A 59 1.07 -12.16 -0.95
CA TYR A 59 -0.05 -11.27 -1.24
C TYR A 59 -1.33 -12.00 -1.67
N CYS A 60 -1.22 -13.17 -2.30
CA CYS A 60 -2.39 -13.99 -2.66
C CYS A 60 -3.18 -14.43 -1.43
N ASP A 61 -2.49 -14.81 -0.35
CA ASP A 61 -3.13 -15.17 0.91
C ASP A 61 -3.90 -13.99 1.50
N LEU A 62 -3.28 -12.79 1.51
CA LEU A 62 -3.92 -11.56 1.95
C LEU A 62 -5.17 -11.25 1.13
N ARG A 63 -5.05 -11.30 -0.21
CA ARG A 63 -6.17 -11.04 -1.11
C ARG A 63 -7.32 -12.02 -0.86
N SER A 64 -7.04 -13.31 -0.77
CA SER A 64 -8.07 -14.33 -0.52
C SER A 64 -8.86 -14.08 0.76
N ILE A 65 -8.21 -13.61 1.83
CA ILE A 65 -8.88 -13.26 3.08
C ILE A 65 -9.72 -11.98 2.92
N LEU A 66 -9.19 -10.98 2.21
CA LEU A 66 -9.92 -9.74 1.92
C LEU A 66 -11.14 -9.98 1.04
N ASP A 67 -11.02 -10.81 0.00
CA ASP A 67 -12.12 -11.24 -0.88
C ASP A 67 -13.24 -11.85 -0.02
N ALA A 68 -12.91 -12.86 0.80
CA ALA A 68 -13.88 -13.52 1.67
C ALA A 68 -14.58 -12.54 2.63
N ASN A 69 -13.81 -11.74 3.37
CA ASN A 69 -14.37 -10.78 4.31
C ASN A 69 -15.28 -9.76 3.62
N SER A 70 -14.86 -9.25 2.46
CA SER A 70 -15.62 -8.23 1.73
C SER A 70 -16.91 -8.78 1.11
N CYS A 71 -16.89 -10.03 0.64
CA CYS A 71 -18.08 -10.70 0.11
C CYS A 71 -19.07 -11.08 1.21
N ASP A 72 -18.60 -11.29 2.45
CA ASP A 72 -19.46 -11.40 3.64
C ASP A 72 -19.96 -10.02 4.15
N GLY A 73 -19.62 -8.93 3.46
CA GLY A 73 -20.06 -7.57 3.81
C GLY A 73 -19.26 -6.92 4.94
N HIS A 74 -18.07 -7.43 5.24
CA HIS A 74 -17.23 -6.94 6.33
C HIS A 74 -16.02 -6.14 5.82
N LEU A 75 -15.71 -5.05 6.53
CA LEU A 75 -14.41 -4.39 6.43
C LEU A 75 -13.37 -5.19 7.21
N SER A 76 -12.11 -5.08 6.81
CA SER A 76 -11.02 -5.77 7.51
C SER A 76 -10.17 -4.79 8.30
N THR A 77 -9.67 -5.25 9.44
CA THR A 77 -8.52 -4.62 10.10
C THR A 77 -7.28 -5.43 9.80
N ILE A 78 -6.14 -4.76 9.70
CA ILE A 78 -4.85 -5.37 9.45
C ILE A 78 -3.96 -5.11 10.66
N LYS A 79 -3.25 -6.14 11.11
CA LYS A 79 -2.15 -6.00 12.07
C LYS A 79 -0.87 -6.65 11.54
N PHE A 80 0.28 -6.07 11.87
CA PHE A 80 1.59 -6.65 11.52
C PHE A 80 2.71 -6.09 12.38
N LYS A 81 3.80 -6.85 12.50
CA LYS A 81 5.05 -6.42 13.13
C LYS A 81 6.06 -5.97 12.09
N LEU A 82 6.74 -4.85 12.36
CA LEU A 82 7.89 -4.38 11.59
C LEU A 82 8.72 -3.39 12.43
N GLU A 83 10.05 -3.55 12.45
CA GLU A 83 10.97 -2.63 13.14
C GLU A 83 10.59 -2.36 14.61
N ASN A 84 10.36 -3.42 15.40
CA ASN A 84 9.97 -3.38 16.83
C ASN A 84 8.63 -2.69 17.11
N LYS A 85 7.82 -2.45 16.08
CA LYS A 85 6.49 -1.84 16.20
C LYS A 85 5.43 -2.81 15.71
N GLN A 86 4.26 -2.77 16.33
CA GLN A 86 3.06 -3.45 15.86
C GLN A 86 2.07 -2.43 15.35
N TYR A 87 1.76 -2.50 14.05
CA TYR A 87 0.85 -1.58 13.39
C TYR A 87 -0.56 -2.15 13.36
N HIS A 88 -1.55 -1.26 13.45
CA HIS A 88 -2.97 -1.57 13.35
C HIS A 88 -3.67 -0.58 12.42
N LEU A 89 -4.27 -1.12 11.35
CA LEU A 89 -4.87 -0.37 10.24
C LEU A 89 -6.27 -0.88 9.92
N VAL A 90 -7.05 -0.06 9.22
CA VAL A 90 -8.29 -0.49 8.55
C VAL A 90 -8.00 -0.61 7.06
N ALA A 91 -8.43 -1.72 6.48
CA ALA A 91 -8.32 -2.02 5.06
C ALA A 91 -9.70 -2.17 4.44
N PHE A 92 -9.81 -1.62 3.23
CA PHE A 92 -10.96 -1.78 2.36
C PHE A 92 -10.58 -2.70 1.19
N HIS A 93 -11.53 -3.52 0.77
CA HIS A 93 -11.45 -4.33 -0.44
C HIS A 93 -12.86 -4.50 -0.98
N ALA A 94 -13.04 -4.44 -2.30
CA ALA A 94 -14.34 -4.65 -2.93
C ALA A 94 -14.54 -6.15 -3.22
N CYS A 95 -15.69 -6.71 -2.82
CA CYS A 95 -16.03 -8.09 -3.18
C CYS A 95 -15.94 -8.28 -4.71
N PRO A 96 -15.10 -9.20 -5.21
CA PRO A 96 -14.89 -9.40 -6.64
C PRO A 96 -16.16 -9.87 -7.37
N ASP A 97 -17.06 -10.55 -6.67
CA ASP A 97 -18.35 -11.00 -7.22
C ASP A 97 -19.41 -9.88 -7.27
N SER A 98 -19.10 -8.71 -6.70
CA SER A 98 -19.99 -7.57 -6.73
C SER A 98 -20.08 -6.95 -8.13
N ARG A 99 -21.30 -6.64 -8.55
CA ARG A 99 -21.56 -5.85 -9.79
C ARG A 99 -21.70 -4.36 -9.51
N GLU A 100 -21.36 -3.91 -8.30
CA GLU A 100 -21.46 -2.51 -7.93
C GLU A 100 -20.38 -1.68 -8.61
N ILE A 101 -20.80 -0.68 -9.37
CA ILE A 101 -19.90 0.34 -9.91
C ILE A 101 -19.62 1.34 -8.80
N ARG A 102 -18.37 1.39 -8.31
CA ARG A 102 -17.94 2.35 -7.29
C ARG A 102 -17.50 3.64 -7.95
N CYS A 103 -18.23 4.72 -7.70
CA CYS A 103 -17.85 6.06 -8.13
C CYS A 103 -17.20 6.83 -6.98
N TYR A 104 -15.89 6.98 -7.03
CA TYR A 104 -15.11 7.74 -6.05
C TYR A 104 -15.10 9.24 -6.40
N PHE A 105 -16.28 9.85 -6.47
CA PHE A 105 -16.40 11.28 -6.82
C PHE A 105 -15.68 12.16 -5.81
N ARG A 106 -14.90 13.13 -6.31
CA ARG A 106 -14.17 14.13 -5.50
C ARG A 106 -13.20 13.51 -4.50
N SER A 107 -12.60 12.37 -4.87
CA SER A 107 -11.49 11.78 -4.17
C SER A 107 -10.18 12.08 -4.87
N ASN A 108 -9.12 12.17 -4.08
CA ASN A 108 -7.76 12.11 -4.56
C ASN A 108 -7.31 10.65 -4.56
N PHE A 109 -6.45 10.28 -5.50
CA PHE A 109 -6.03 8.90 -5.69
C PHE A 109 -4.51 8.80 -5.73
N ILE A 110 -3.96 7.84 -4.99
CA ILE A 110 -2.62 7.33 -5.21
C ILE A 110 -2.78 5.86 -5.53
N SER A 111 -2.25 5.41 -6.66
CA SER A 111 -2.21 3.99 -6.98
C SER A 111 -0.79 3.49 -6.75
N ILE A 112 -0.65 2.45 -5.94
CA ILE A 112 0.63 1.84 -5.57
C ILE A 112 0.60 0.42 -6.11
N TYR A 113 1.55 0.14 -6.98
CA TYR A 113 1.74 -1.17 -7.58
C TYR A 113 3.14 -1.64 -7.25
N ASN A 114 3.24 -2.66 -6.42
CA ASN A 114 4.52 -3.10 -5.89
C ASN A 114 5.27 -1.96 -5.18
N ASP A 115 6.52 -1.72 -5.58
CA ASP A 115 7.46 -0.70 -5.08
C ASP A 115 7.27 0.67 -5.75
N SER A 116 6.10 0.91 -6.35
CA SER A 116 5.95 2.00 -7.30
C SER A 116 4.63 2.73 -7.19
N ILE A 117 4.68 4.05 -7.27
CA ILE A 117 3.52 4.94 -7.26
C ILE A 117 3.18 5.32 -8.70
N PHE A 118 1.91 5.22 -9.05
CA PHE A 118 1.34 5.58 -10.35
C PHE A 118 0.41 6.77 -10.19
N GLU A 119 0.78 7.86 -10.85
CA GLU A 119 -0.05 9.08 -10.97
C GLU A 119 -0.98 8.98 -12.20
N ASP A 120 -0.50 8.35 -13.27
CA ASP A 120 -1.23 7.97 -14.46
C ASP A 120 -0.63 6.66 -15.05
N TYR A 121 -1.14 6.19 -16.19
CA TYR A 121 -0.66 4.95 -16.83
C TYR A 121 0.80 4.97 -17.32
N LYS A 122 1.44 6.14 -17.36
CA LYS A 122 2.78 6.38 -17.93
C LYS A 122 3.76 6.89 -16.89
N THR A 123 3.27 7.66 -15.92
CA THR A 123 4.10 8.33 -14.92
C THR A 123 4.21 7.46 -13.67
N LYS A 124 5.43 6.97 -13.43
CA LYS A 124 5.78 6.03 -12.36
C LYS A 124 6.87 6.64 -11.47
N PHE A 125 6.66 6.63 -10.16
CA PHE A 125 7.63 7.06 -9.15
C PHE A 125 8.00 5.88 -8.23
N SER A 126 9.19 5.91 -7.64
CA SER A 126 9.52 4.97 -6.55
C SER A 126 8.62 5.22 -5.34
N ILE A 127 8.26 4.16 -4.62
CA ILE A 127 7.56 4.21 -3.32
C ILE A 127 8.32 4.99 -2.24
N ASP A 128 9.61 5.28 -2.45
CA ASP A 128 10.37 6.18 -1.58
C ASP A 128 9.91 7.64 -1.64
N HIS A 129 9.16 8.03 -2.68
CA HIS A 129 8.61 9.38 -2.83
C HIS A 129 7.16 9.49 -2.30
N LEU A 130 6.69 8.51 -1.54
CA LEU A 130 5.29 8.44 -1.11
C LEU A 130 4.89 9.60 -0.20
N ASP A 131 5.78 10.01 0.69
CA ASP A 131 5.65 11.18 1.57
C ASP A 131 5.42 12.46 0.76
N ILE A 132 6.26 12.71 -0.26
CA ILE A 132 6.17 13.87 -1.15
C ILE A 132 4.83 13.85 -1.89
N LYS A 133 4.42 12.69 -2.39
CA LYS A 133 3.15 12.55 -3.13
C LYS A 133 1.93 12.74 -2.24
N ILE A 134 1.97 12.27 -1.00
CA ILE A 134 0.92 12.53 -0.01
C ILE A 134 0.85 14.02 0.35
N ASP A 135 2.00 14.67 0.56
CA ASP A 135 2.08 16.11 0.84
C ASP A 135 1.53 16.95 -0.35
N GLU A 136 1.84 16.58 -1.59
CA GLU A 136 1.31 17.20 -2.80
C GLU A 136 -0.23 17.09 -2.87
N LEU A 137 -0.76 15.88 -2.67
CA LEU A 137 -2.20 15.64 -2.69
C LEU A 137 -2.95 16.42 -1.62
N VAL A 138 -2.36 16.59 -0.44
CA VAL A 138 -3.03 17.29 0.64
C VAL A 138 -2.98 18.79 0.48
N LYS A 139 -1.89 19.34 -0.08
CA LYS A 139 -1.88 20.73 -0.54
C LYS A 139 -2.99 20.98 -1.58
N ASP A 140 -3.14 20.10 -2.56
CA ASP A 140 -4.23 20.21 -3.55
C ASP A 140 -5.62 20.07 -2.91
N SER A 141 -5.78 19.14 -1.96
CA SER A 141 -7.04 18.93 -1.24
C SER A 141 -7.47 20.17 -0.42
N GLN A 142 -6.51 20.88 0.17
CA GLN A 142 -6.74 22.12 0.93
C GLN A 142 -7.01 23.32 0.03
N LEU A 143 -6.48 23.32 -1.20
CA LEU A 143 -6.79 24.32 -2.23
C LEU A 143 -8.15 24.08 -2.90
N SER A 144 -8.78 22.93 -2.66
CA SER A 144 -10.11 22.66 -3.21
C SER A 144 -11.16 23.59 -2.56
N TYR A 145 -11.90 24.32 -3.40
CA TYR A 145 -12.82 25.44 -3.10
C TYR A 145 -13.90 25.22 -2.01
N ASN A 146 -14.01 24.04 -1.39
CA ASN A 146 -14.98 23.74 -0.34
C ASN A 146 -14.27 23.23 0.93
N ILE A 147 -13.86 24.18 1.78
CA ILE A 147 -13.25 23.92 3.11
C ILE A 147 -14.15 23.02 3.98
N ASP A 148 -15.47 23.06 3.77
CA ASP A 148 -16.45 22.29 4.54
C ASP A 148 -16.58 20.81 4.12
N ARG A 149 -15.98 20.42 2.98
CA ARG A 149 -16.03 19.04 2.46
C ARG A 149 -14.66 18.63 1.91
N PRO A 150 -13.68 18.32 2.80
CA PRO A 150 -12.37 17.88 2.35
C PRO A 150 -12.48 16.64 1.47
N ARG A 151 -11.66 16.59 0.41
CA ARG A 151 -11.56 15.41 -0.45
C ARG A 151 -11.00 14.24 0.36
N LYS A 152 -11.53 13.03 0.11
CA LYS A 152 -10.97 11.80 0.67
C LYS A 152 -9.75 11.39 -0.15
N ASN A 153 -8.69 10.94 0.51
CA ASN A 153 -7.55 10.34 -0.20
C ASN A 153 -7.72 8.82 -0.21
N LEU A 154 -7.63 8.23 -1.38
CA LEU A 154 -7.78 6.80 -1.60
C LEU A 154 -6.44 6.25 -2.08
N PHE A 155 -5.91 5.33 -1.29
CA PHE A 155 -4.65 4.65 -1.57
C PHE A 155 -4.98 3.26 -2.09
N PHE A 156 -4.88 3.11 -3.40
CA PHE A 156 -5.04 1.81 -4.04
C PHE A 156 -3.72 1.08 -3.99
N ILE A 157 -3.73 -0.15 -3.48
CA ILE A 157 -2.55 -0.99 -3.34
C ILE A 157 -2.82 -2.27 -4.10
N ASP A 158 -1.90 -2.61 -4.99
CA ASP A 158 -1.91 -3.91 -5.63
C ASP A 158 -0.50 -4.47 -5.82
N TYR A 159 -0.41 -5.79 -5.80
CA TYR A 159 0.82 -6.55 -5.90
C TYR A 159 0.58 -7.83 -6.74
N PRO A 160 1.61 -8.34 -7.44
CA PRO A 160 1.54 -9.70 -7.97
C PRO A 160 1.25 -10.71 -6.86
N ASP A 161 0.50 -11.77 -7.16
CA ASP A 161 0.13 -12.84 -6.21
C ASP A 161 1.34 -13.41 -5.47
N SER A 162 2.47 -13.53 -6.17
CA SER A 162 3.73 -14.08 -5.66
C SER A 162 4.54 -13.11 -4.80
N ALA A 163 4.11 -11.85 -4.65
CA ALA A 163 4.81 -10.87 -3.84
C ALA A 163 4.82 -11.29 -2.37
N ARG A 164 5.96 -11.11 -1.70
CA ARG A 164 6.11 -11.48 -0.29
C ARG A 164 5.32 -10.53 0.59
N ILE A 165 4.70 -11.03 1.65
CA ILE A 165 3.94 -10.17 2.55
C ILE A 165 4.81 -9.06 3.18
N SER A 166 6.12 -9.31 3.33
CA SER A 166 7.09 -8.34 3.83
C SER A 166 7.14 -7.06 3.00
N GLU A 167 6.97 -7.16 1.68
CA GLU A 167 6.98 -6.01 0.78
C GLU A 167 5.71 -5.16 0.97
N VAL A 168 4.57 -5.82 1.16
CA VAL A 168 3.29 -5.18 1.50
C VAL A 168 3.39 -4.46 2.84
N LYS A 169 3.99 -5.10 3.86
CA LYS A 169 4.19 -4.48 5.20
C LYS A 169 5.02 -3.20 5.13
N ILE A 170 6.06 -3.16 4.30
CA ILE A 170 6.88 -1.94 4.09
C ILE A 170 6.03 -0.80 3.54
N THR A 171 5.20 -1.08 2.52
CA THR A 171 4.29 -0.09 1.94
C THR A 171 3.25 0.40 2.94
N LEU A 172 2.64 -0.51 3.69
CA LEU A 172 1.66 -0.16 4.73
C LEU A 172 2.29 0.69 5.85
N LYS A 173 3.53 0.39 6.26
CA LYS A 173 4.28 1.22 7.20
C LYS A 173 4.50 2.63 6.65
N LYS A 174 5.00 2.75 5.42
CA LYS A 174 5.22 4.06 4.78
C LYS A 174 3.94 4.87 4.70
N LEU A 175 2.82 4.24 4.33
CA LEU A 175 1.50 4.88 4.32
C LEU A 175 1.05 5.32 5.71
N PHE A 176 1.25 4.49 6.73
CA PHE A 176 0.93 4.84 8.10
C PHE A 176 1.70 6.07 8.55
N GLU A 177 3.03 6.05 8.41
CA GLU A 177 3.92 7.11 8.86
C GLU A 177 3.65 8.44 8.12
N ALA A 178 3.50 8.39 6.80
CA ALA A 178 3.20 9.58 6.01
C ALA A 178 1.84 10.20 6.37
N ASN A 179 0.83 9.37 6.68
CA ASN A 179 -0.48 9.87 7.11
C ASN A 179 -0.43 10.48 8.51
N GLU A 180 0.25 9.84 9.46
CA GLU A 180 0.40 10.38 10.83
C GLU A 180 1.16 11.71 10.82
N GLU A 181 2.26 11.80 10.07
CA GLU A 181 3.03 13.04 9.92
C GLU A 181 2.15 14.16 9.36
N LEU A 182 1.40 13.85 8.31
CA LEU A 182 0.57 14.84 7.66
C LEU A 182 -0.60 15.30 8.54
N GLU A 183 -1.28 14.38 9.21
CA GLU A 183 -2.35 14.72 10.15
C GLU A 183 -1.85 15.59 11.30
N SER A 184 -0.61 15.35 11.76
CA SER A 184 0.07 16.21 12.74
C SER A 184 0.30 17.62 12.19
N LYS A 185 0.81 17.74 10.95
CA LYS A 185 1.03 19.04 10.28
C LYS A 185 -0.26 19.85 10.15
N ILE A 186 -1.36 19.22 9.76
CA ILE A 186 -2.62 19.92 9.44
C ILE A 186 -3.60 20.02 10.62
N GLN A 187 -3.28 19.36 11.75
CA GLN A 187 -4.09 19.29 12.98
C GLN A 187 -5.55 18.84 12.73
N LYS A 188 -5.77 18.02 11.71
CA LYS A 188 -7.08 17.49 11.31
C LYS A 188 -6.94 16.02 10.93
N PRO A 189 -7.92 15.16 11.25
CA PRO A 189 -7.93 13.79 10.77
C PRO A 189 -8.13 13.79 9.25
N LEU A 190 -7.35 12.97 8.55
CA LEU A 190 -7.53 12.72 7.13
C LEU A 190 -8.47 11.55 6.94
N ILE A 191 -9.44 11.71 6.04
CA ILE A 191 -10.27 10.59 5.62
C ILE A 191 -9.52 9.83 4.53
N ASN A 192 -8.59 9.00 4.99
CA ASN A 192 -7.79 8.12 4.17
C ASN A 192 -8.41 6.72 4.13
N SER A 193 -8.38 6.08 2.97
CA SER A 193 -8.78 4.68 2.84
C SER A 193 -7.72 3.93 2.07
N ILE A 194 -7.24 2.85 2.69
CA ILE A 194 -6.37 1.87 2.05
C ILE A 194 -7.28 0.87 1.36
N ILE A 195 -7.17 0.79 0.05
CA ILE A 195 -7.99 -0.07 -0.81
C ILE A 195 -7.05 -1.08 -1.48
N PHE A 196 -7.27 -2.37 -1.23
CA PHE A 196 -6.53 -3.42 -1.91
C PHE A 196 -7.20 -3.78 -3.23
N ASP A 197 -7.13 -2.89 -4.21
CA ASP A 197 -7.72 -3.11 -5.54
C ASP A 197 -6.91 -2.38 -6.62
N LEU A 198 -7.10 -2.84 -7.86
CA LEU A 198 -6.66 -2.13 -9.05
C LEU A 198 -7.46 -0.84 -9.26
N ASN A 199 -6.80 0.31 -9.22
CA ASN A 199 -7.39 1.58 -9.67
C ASN A 199 -7.04 1.88 -11.13
N ILE A 200 -7.41 0.96 -12.01
CA ILE A 200 -7.31 1.15 -13.45
C ILE A 200 -8.75 1.26 -13.97
N PRO A 201 -9.29 2.47 -14.16
CA PRO A 201 -10.57 2.61 -14.84
C PRO A 201 -10.43 2.06 -16.25
N ALA A 202 -11.30 1.12 -16.62
CA ALA A 202 -11.41 0.70 -18.01
C ALA A 202 -11.58 1.94 -18.91
N PRO A 203 -10.90 2.00 -20.07
CA PRO A 203 -11.06 3.11 -20.99
C PRO A 203 -12.56 3.30 -21.27
N PRO A 204 -13.06 4.54 -21.32
CA PRO A 204 -14.48 4.77 -21.58
C PRO A 204 -14.87 4.08 -22.90
N PRO A 205 -16.06 3.48 -22.97
CA PRO A 205 -16.51 2.83 -24.18
C PRO A 205 -16.47 3.83 -25.36
N PRO A 206 -16.11 3.38 -26.57
CA PRO A 206 -16.11 4.24 -27.75
C PRO A 206 -17.47 4.93 -27.90
N PRO A 207 -17.53 6.20 -28.34
CA PRO A 207 -18.79 6.85 -28.69
C PRO A 207 -19.58 5.97 -29.68
N PRO A 208 -20.92 5.91 -29.56
CA PRO A 208 -21.74 5.27 -30.58
C PRO A 208 -21.39 5.86 -31.95
N VAL A 209 -21.12 5.00 -32.94
CA VAL A 209 -20.98 5.45 -34.33
C VAL A 209 -22.30 6.06 -34.74
N LEU A 210 -22.32 7.38 -34.95
CA LEU A 210 -23.49 8.06 -35.48
C LEU A 210 -23.81 7.47 -36.87
N PRO A 211 -25.08 7.16 -37.16
CA PRO A 211 -25.47 6.76 -38.51
C PRO A 211 -25.01 7.83 -39.50
N GLU A 212 -24.33 7.42 -40.58
CA GLU A 212 -24.05 8.31 -41.70
C GLU A 212 -25.40 8.81 -42.26
N LEU A 213 -25.55 10.13 -42.33
CA LEU A 213 -26.69 10.82 -42.95
C LEU A 213 -26.48 10.96 -44.45
#